data_AF-A0A1E7H2L2-F1
#
_entry.id   AF-A0A1E7H2L2-F1
#
_cell.length_a   1.000
_cell.length_b   1.000
_cell.length_c   1.000
_cell.angle_alpha   90.00
_cell.angle_beta   90.00
_cell.angle_gamma   90.00
#
_symmetry.space_group_name_H-M   'P 1'
#
loop_
_entity.id
_entity.type
_entity.pdbx_description
1 polymer ?
#
loop_
_entity_poly.entity_id
_entity_poly.type
_entity_poly.pdbx_seq_one_letter_code
_entity_poly.pdbx_strand_id
1 'polypeptide(L)' 'MTPEELKEAVLALDSDAKKAFLLDALPELAKDAMQDQMFLMQLFPIFLGLLKESGIELSQLMQLASMFAPTDAVGQG' A
#
# COMPACT_ATOMS: atom_id res chain seq x y z
N MET A 1 -7.64 10.77 21.07
CA MET A 1 -8.21 10.56 19.73
C MET A 1 -8.61 9.10 19.61
N THR A 2 -9.86 8.86 19.24
CA THR A 2 -10.34 7.54 18.84
C THR A 2 -9.91 7.24 17.40
N PRO A 3 -9.95 5.97 16.95
CA PRO A 3 -9.71 5.62 15.55
C PRO A 3 -10.64 6.35 14.58
N GLU A 4 -11.89 6.62 15.01
CA GLU A 4 -12.87 7.37 14.22
C GLU A 4 -12.46 8.85 14.08
N GLU A 5 -12.06 9.51 15.17
CA GLU A 5 -11.56 10.89 15.14
C GLU A 5 -10.29 11.02 14.29
N LEU A 6 -9.39 10.02 14.33
CA LEU A 6 -8.19 9.99 13.50
C LEU A 6 -8.54 9.86 12.01
N LYS A 7 -9.48 8.97 11.67
CA LYS A 7 -9.96 8.81 10.30
C LYS A 7 -10.54 10.11 9.75
N GLU A 8 -11.40 10.76 10.53
CA GLU A 8 -11.99 12.06 10.13
C GLU A 8 -10.92 13.12 9.89
N ALA A 9 -9.94 13.22 10.79
CA ALA A 9 -8.83 14.16 10.65
C ALA A 9 -8.02 13.92 9.36
N VAL A 10 -7.69 12.66 9.05
CA VAL A 10 -6.94 12.31 7.82
C VAL A 10 -7.79 12.57 6.56
N LEU A 11 -9.08 12.28 6.60
CA LEU A 11 -9.98 12.53 5.47
C LEU A 11 -10.26 14.02 5.24
N ALA A 12 -10.08 14.87 6.26
CA ALA A 12 -10.20 16.32 6.14
C ALA A 12 -8.96 17.00 5.54
N LEU A 13 -7.82 16.31 5.43
CA LEU A 13 -6.60 16.84 4.80
C LEU A 13 -6.82 17.17 3.32
N ASP A 14 -6.07 18.14 2.81
CA ASP A 14 -6.00 18.42 1.38
C ASP A 14 -5.27 17.29 0.62
N SER A 15 -5.35 17.34 -0.71
CA SER A 15 -4.82 16.27 -1.58
C SER A 15 -3.32 16.03 -1.42
N ASP A 16 -2.52 17.07 -1.19
CA ASP A 16 -1.06 16.92 -1.09
C ASP A 16 -0.66 16.41 0.30
N ALA A 17 -1.32 16.91 1.34
CA ALA A 17 -1.17 16.39 2.69
C ALA A 17 -1.61 14.91 2.79
N LYS A 18 -2.68 14.50 2.10
CA LYS A 18 -3.10 13.09 2.03
C LYS A 18 -2.06 12.19 1.38
N LYS A 19 -1.45 12.63 0.27
CA LYS A 19 -0.39 11.88 -0.41
C LYS A 19 0.83 11.73 0.50
N ALA A 20 1.27 12.83 1.12
CA ALA A 20 2.40 12.82 2.04
C ALA A 20 2.15 11.87 3.22
N PHE A 21 0.95 11.95 3.81
CA PHE A 21 0.55 11.05 4.90
C PHE A 21 0.54 9.59 4.46
N LEU A 22 -0.02 9.25 3.29
CA LEU A 22 -0.02 7.88 2.78
C LEU A 22 1.40 7.35 2.54
N LEU A 23 2.30 8.16 1.94
CA LEU A 23 3.67 7.73 1.66
C LEU A 23 4.48 7.45 2.93
N ASP A 24 4.19 8.17 4.02
CA ASP A 24 4.91 8.05 5.29
C ASP A 24 4.28 6.99 6.22
N ALA A 25 2.96 7.03 6.41
CA ALA A 25 2.26 6.19 7.37
C ALA A 25 1.94 4.79 6.82
N LEU A 26 1.64 4.63 5.52
CA LEU A 26 1.23 3.34 4.98
C LEU A 26 2.31 2.24 5.14
N PRO A 27 3.62 2.50 4.89
CA PRO A 27 4.65 1.48 5.11
C PRO A 27 4.75 1.03 6.57
N GLU A 28 4.66 1.95 7.53
CA GLU A 28 4.69 1.65 8.96
C GLU A 28 3.49 0.79 9.36
N LEU A 29 2.28 1.19 8.96
CA LEU A 29 1.04 0.45 9.23
C LEU A 29 1.02 -0.92 8.54
N ALA A 30 1.63 -1.03 7.36
CA ALA A 30 1.73 -2.29 6.63
C ALA A 30 2.72 -3.27 7.28
N LYS A 31 3.76 -2.83 8.00
CA LYS A 31 4.71 -3.74 8.68
C LYS A 31 4.00 -4.67 9.65
N ASP A 32 3.13 -4.11 10.48
CA ASP A 32 2.32 -4.89 11.42
C ASP A 32 1.41 -5.87 10.67
N ALA A 33 0.89 -5.43 9.51
CA ALA A 33 0.06 -6.26 8.67
C ALA A 33 0.80 -7.43 8.01
N MET A 34 2.06 -7.24 7.64
CA MET A 34 2.89 -8.30 7.07
C MET A 34 3.26 -9.37 8.12
N GLN A 35 3.16 -9.06 9.41
CA GLN A 35 3.40 -10.03 10.48
C GLN A 35 2.18 -10.93 10.75
N ASP A 36 0.97 -10.50 10.35
CA ASP A 36 -0.27 -11.26 10.47
C ASP A 36 -0.74 -11.78 9.11
N GLN A 37 -0.49 -13.06 8.85
CA GLN A 37 -0.89 -13.71 7.59
C GLN A 37 -2.41 -13.68 7.33
N MET A 38 -3.24 -13.71 8.38
CA MET A 38 -4.69 -13.66 8.24
C MET A 38 -5.13 -12.25 7.82
N PHE A 39 -4.55 -11.22 8.44
CA PHE A 39 -4.84 -9.85 8.08
C PHE A 39 -4.31 -9.50 6.68
N LEU A 40 -3.15 -10.01 6.28
CA LEU A 40 -2.63 -9.86 4.91
C LEU A 40 -3.63 -10.37 3.85
N MET A 41 -4.25 -11.53 4.10
CA MET A 41 -5.28 -12.09 3.23
C MET A 41 -6.55 -11.21 3.16
N GLN A 42 -6.84 -10.45 4.23
CA GLN A 42 -7.94 -9.47 4.26
C GLN A 42 -7.59 -8.15 3.56
N LEU A 43 -6.31 -7.75 3.56
CA LEU A 43 -5.84 -6.55 2.86
C LEU A 43 -5.77 -6.73 1.34
N PHE A 44 -5.46 -7.94 0.88
CA PHE A 44 -5.35 -8.25 -0.55
C PHE A 44 -6.53 -7.77 -1.42
N PRO A 45 -7.81 -8.07 -1.11
CA PRO A 45 -8.94 -7.60 -1.90
C PRO A 45 -9.09 -6.06 -1.90
N ILE A 46 -8.64 -5.38 -0.85
CA ILE A 46 -8.68 -3.91 -0.76
C ILE A 46 -7.69 -3.32 -1.78
N PHE A 47 -6.46 -3.83 -1.82
CA PHE A 47 -5.47 -3.40 -2.81
C PHE A 47 -5.93 -3.68 -4.25
N LEU A 48 -6.51 -4.85 -4.51
CA LEU A 48 -7.07 -5.15 -5.83
C LEU A 48 -8.19 -4.18 -6.24
N GLY A 49 -9.02 -3.74 -5.28
CA GLY A 49 -10.04 -2.72 -5.51
C GLY A 49 -9.42 -1.40 -5.99
N LEU A 50 -8.40 -0.91 -5.27
CA LEU A 50 -7.70 0.32 -5.62
C LEU A 50 -7.05 0.26 -7.01
N LEU A 51 -6.46 -0.89 -7.35
CA LEU A 51 -5.85 -1.07 -8.68
C LEU A 51 -6.90 -1.02 -9.80
N LYS A 52 -8.04 -1.69 -9.61
CA LYS A 52 -9.16 -1.63 -10.55
C LYS A 52 -9.69 -0.21 -10.73
N GLU A 53 -9.80 0.56 -9.65
CA GLU A 53 -10.23 1.97 -9.70
C GLU A 53 -9.24 2.87 -10.44
N SER A 54 -7.94 2.59 -10.34
CA SER A 54 -6.90 3.29 -11.11
C SER A 54 -6.87 2.91 -12.60
N GLY A 55 -7.57 1.84 -13.01
CA GLY A 55 -7.52 1.29 -14.36
C GLY A 55 -6.25 0.48 -14.67
N ILE A 56 -5.43 0.19 -13.64
CA ILE A 56 -4.19 -0.59 -13.78
C ILE A 56 -4.51 -2.06 -13.50
N GLU A 57 -4.23 -2.93 -14.47
CA GLU A 57 -4.34 -4.37 -14.28
C GLU A 57 -3.20 -4.91 -13.40
N LEU A 58 -3.50 -5.88 -12.55
CA LEU A 58 -2.50 -6.52 -11.67
C LEU A 58 -1.29 -7.04 -12.47
N SER A 59 -1.54 -7.59 -13.65
CA SER A 59 -0.48 -8.08 -14.55
C SER A 59 0.45 -6.97 -15.03
N GLN A 60 -0.07 -5.76 -15.26
CA GLN A 60 0.74 -4.59 -15.62
C GLN A 60 1.54 -4.10 -14.42
N LEU A 61 0.95 -4.13 -13.22
CA LEU A 61 1.66 -3.79 -11.99
C LEU A 61 2.80 -4.77 -11.70
N MET A 62 2.60 -6.07 -11.90
CA MET A 62 3.65 -7.08 -11.75
C MET A 62 4.77 -6.90 -12.78
N GLN A 63 4.45 -6.55 -14.02
CA GLN A 63 5.46 -6.19 -15.02
C GLN A 63 6.25 -4.95 -14.60
N LEU A 64 5.58 -3.91 -14.10
CA LEU A 64 6.23 -2.71 -13.60
C LEU A 64 7.16 -3.02 -12.43
N ALA A 65 6.70 -3.80 -11.45
CA ALA A 65 7.51 -4.26 -10.33
C ALA A 65 8.75 -5.04 -10.77
N SER A 66 8.62 -5.89 -11.81
CA SER A 66 9.78 -6.61 -12.38
C SER A 66 10.80 -5.70 -13.07
N MET A 67 10.39 -4.54 -13.57
CA MET A 67 11.28 -3.54 -14.17
C MET A 67 11.98 -2.67 -13.13
N PHE A 68 11.36 -2.47 -11.96
CA PHE A 68 11.92 -1.70 -10.83
C PHE A 68 12.52 -2.56 -9.73
N ALA A 69 12.50 -3.89 -9.87
CA ALA A 69 13.17 -4.79 -8.96
C ALA A 69 14.67 -4.43 -8.97
N PRO A 70 15.26 -4.02 -7.84
CA PRO A 70 16.69 -3.75 -7.79
C PRO A 70 17.44 -5.01 -8.24
N THR A 71 18.40 -4.84 -9.12
CA THR A 71 19.27 -5.89 -9.68
C THR A 71 20.09 -6.64 -8.62
N ASP A 72 19.95 -6.31 -7.33
CA ASP A 72 20.61 -6.96 -6.19
C ASP A 72 19.74 -7.98 -5.45
N ALA A 73 18.60 -8.40 -6.00
CA ALA A 73 17.80 -9.53 -5.47
C ALA A 73 18.01 -10.85 -6.24
N VAL A 74 19.01 -10.92 -7.12
CA VAL A 74 19.54 -12.20 -7.63
C VAL A 74 20.89 -12.41 -6.96
N GLY A 75 20.86 -13.17 -5.86
CA GLY A 75 22.07 -13.63 -5.19
C GLY A 75 23.01 -14.28 -6.20
N GLN A 76 24.26 -13.82 -6.17
CA GLN A 76 25.40 -14.66 -6.50
C GLN A 76 25.37 -15.89 -5.58
N GLY A 77 25.43 -17.10 -6.15
CA GLY A 77 25.51 -18.37 -5.43
C GLY A 77 24.91 -19.51 -6.22
#